data_AF-A0A3M2L432-F1
#
_entry.id   AF-A0A3M2L432-F1
#
_cell.length_a   1.000
_cell.length_b   1.000
_cell.length_c   1.000
_cell.angle_alpha   90.00
_cell.angle_beta   90.00
_cell.angle_gamma   90.00
#
_symmetry.space_group_name_H-M   'P 1'
#
loop_
_entity.id
_entity.type
_entity.pdbx_description
1 polymer ?
#
loop_
_entity_poly.entity_id
_entity_poly.type
_entity_poly.pdbx_seq_one_letter_code
_entity_poly.pdbx_strand_id
1 'polypeptide(L)'
;MFTEDAHWVYPQAGDDVVGRAAIVARVGSGIDRLDATQHLLGNHVVAVDGELARHVCYFHAQHVWRGLPDGELFLSGTRTPSSSVDAW
;
A
#
# COMPACT_ATOMS: atom_id res chain seq x y z
N MET A 1 9.94 0.31 1.84
CA MET A 1 10.69 0.22 0.57
C MET A 1 10.42 -1.16 -0.03
N PHE A 2 10.29 -1.29 -1.35
CA PHE A 2 10.07 -2.58 -2.01
C PHE A 2 11.39 -3.25 -2.40
N THR A 3 11.48 -4.58 -2.30
CA THR A 3 12.58 -5.38 -2.86
C THR A 3 12.51 -5.40 -4.39
N GLU A 4 13.61 -5.75 -5.06
CA GLU A 4 13.68 -5.83 -6.53
C GLU A 4 12.59 -6.75 -7.10
N ASP A 5 12.31 -7.85 -6.41
CA ASP A 5 11.39 -8.93 -6.75
C ASP A 5 10.01 -8.79 -6.11
N ALA A 6 9.71 -7.65 -5.48
CA ALA A 6 8.45 -7.44 -4.77
C ALA A 6 7.24 -7.73 -5.67
N HIS A 7 6.27 -8.43 -5.12
CA HIS A 7 5.02 -8.79 -5.80
C HIS A 7 3.84 -8.13 -5.09
N TRP A 8 3.08 -7.32 -5.83
CA TRP A 8 1.89 -6.64 -5.32
C TRP A 8 0.65 -7.10 -6.07
N VAL A 9 -0.30 -7.65 -5.32
CA VAL A 9 -1.57 -8.15 -5.84
C VAL A 9 -2.70 -7.32 -5.26
N TYR A 10 -3.50 -6.72 -6.13
CA TYR A 10 -4.71 -5.97 -5.74
C TYR A 10 -5.91 -6.43 -6.58
N PRO A 11 -6.59 -7.51 -6.14
CA PRO A 11 -7.61 -8.18 -6.94
C PRO A 11 -8.81 -7.29 -7.32
N GLN A 12 -9.15 -6.32 -6.46
CA GLN A 12 -10.27 -5.41 -6.69
C GLN A 12 -10.07 -4.53 -7.94
N ALA A 13 -8.82 -4.24 -8.31
CA ALA A 13 -8.49 -3.52 -9.53
C ALA A 13 -7.97 -4.46 -10.64
N GLY A 14 -7.93 -5.77 -10.40
CA GLY A 14 -7.32 -6.74 -11.32
C GLY A 14 -5.81 -6.60 -11.46
N ASP A 15 -5.14 -5.96 -10.50
CA ASP A 15 -3.69 -5.75 -10.56
C ASP A 15 -2.93 -6.96 -10.02
N ASP A 16 -1.91 -7.35 -10.78
CA ASP A 16 -0.88 -8.32 -10.44
C ASP A 16 0.45 -7.75 -10.97
N VAL A 17 1.24 -7.14 -10.08
CA VAL A 17 2.40 -6.30 -10.44
C VAL A 17 3.66 -6.84 -9.80
N VAL A 18 4.65 -7.13 -10.63
CA VAL A 18 5.95 -7.67 -10.22
C VAL A 18 7.05 -6.63 -10.43
N GLY A 19 7.87 -6.47 -9.39
CA GLY A 19 9.08 -5.66 -9.39
C GLY A 19 8.90 -4.25 -8.83
N ARG A 20 9.88 -3.79 -8.06
CA ARG A 20 9.86 -2.46 -7.40
C ARG A 20 9.46 -1.32 -8.34
N ALA A 21 10.08 -1.23 -9.52
CA ALA A 21 9.86 -0.13 -10.44
C ALA A 21 8.42 -0.12 -10.98
N ALA A 22 7.87 -1.29 -11.29
CA ALA A 22 6.50 -1.42 -11.76
C ALA A 22 5.48 -1.07 -10.66
N ILE A 23 5.73 -1.50 -9.42
CA ILE A 23 4.89 -1.15 -8.27
C ILE A 23 4.90 0.37 -8.04
N VAL A 24 6.08 1.00 -8.05
CA VAL A 24 6.19 2.46 -7.88
C VAL A 24 5.44 3.20 -8.99
N ALA A 25 5.61 2.80 -10.25
CA ALA A 25 4.87 3.41 -11.37
C ALA A 25 3.35 3.25 -11.21
N ARG A 26 2.88 2.06 -10.82
CA ARG A 26 1.46 1.77 -10.65
C ARG A 26 0.83 2.52 -9.48
N VAL A 27 1.54 2.70 -8.37
CA VAL A 27 1.08 3.49 -7.23
C VAL A 27 1.11 4.97 -7.57
N GLY A 28 2.19 5.45 -8.18
CA GLY A 28 2.39 6.84 -8.61
C GLY A 28 1.28 7.36 -9.52
N SER A 29 0.80 6.53 -10.46
CA SER A 29 -0.29 6.92 -11.38
C SER A 29 -1.57 7.39 -10.67
N GLY A 30 -1.78 6.96 -9.42
CA GLY A 30 -2.85 7.45 -8.56
C GLY A 30 -2.39 8.58 -7.65
N ILE A 31 -1.36 8.34 -6.83
CA ILE A 31 -1.01 9.24 -5.72
C ILE A 31 -0.39 10.56 -6.16
N ASP A 32 0.23 10.61 -7.35
CA ASP A 32 0.90 11.83 -7.84
C ASP A 32 -0.08 12.97 -8.16
N ARG A 33 -1.38 12.66 -8.24
CA ARG A 33 -2.45 13.64 -8.47
C ARG A 33 -2.99 14.27 -7.19
N LEU A 34 -2.58 13.75 -6.03
CA LEU A 34 -3.11 14.14 -4.73
C LEU A 34 -2.22 15.23 -4.12
N ASP A 35 -2.85 16.21 -3.48
CA ASP A 35 -2.17 17.29 -2.75
C ASP A 35 -1.52 16.79 -1.46
N ALA A 36 -2.16 15.85 -0.78
CA ALA A 36 -1.68 15.29 0.47
C ALA A 36 -2.21 13.88 0.70
N THR A 37 -1.44 13.07 1.40
CA THR A 37 -1.86 11.75 1.84
C THR A 37 -1.39 11.48 3.26
N GLN A 38 -2.22 10.79 4.05
CA GLN A 38 -1.86 10.22 5.34
C GLN A 38 -2.29 8.75 5.35
N HIS A 39 -1.38 7.87 5.72
CA HIS A 39 -1.68 6.46 5.97
C HIS A 39 -1.42 6.16 7.44
N LEU A 40 -2.48 5.83 8.17
CA LEU A 40 -2.40 5.31 9.54
C LEU A 40 -2.48 3.79 9.47
N LEU A 41 -1.42 3.12 9.90
CA LEU A 41 -1.37 1.67 10.00
C LEU A 41 -1.50 1.29 11.48
N GLY A 42 -2.36 0.33 11.77
CA GLY A 42 -2.63 -0.14 13.12
C GLY A 42 -2.97 -1.62 13.16
N ASN A 43 -3.18 -2.14 14.37
CA ASN A 43 -3.54 -3.54 14.60
C ASN A 43 -2.58 -4.52 13.91
N HIS A 44 -1.28 -4.22 14.02
CA HIS A 44 -0.22 -5.03 13.43
C HIS A 44 -0.18 -6.42 14.05
N VAL A 45 -0.10 -7.44 13.20
CA VAL A 45 0.20 -8.82 13.58
C VAL A 45 1.35 -9.29 12.71
N VAL A 46 2.45 -9.68 13.33
CA VAL A 46 3.67 -10.11 12.66
C VAL A 46 4.01 -11.53 13.14
N ALA A 47 4.35 -12.41 12.20
CA ALA A 47 4.90 -13.73 12.46
C ALA A 47 6.22 -13.87 11.70
N VAL A 48 7.28 -14.26 12.39
CA VAL A 48 8.62 -14.47 11.82
C VAL A 48 9.01 -15.93 11.99
N ASP A 49 9.51 -16.54 10.91
CA ASP A 49 9.97 -17.92 10.83
C ASP A 49 11.29 -17.95 10.06
N GLY A 50 12.41 -17.92 10.79
CA GLY A 50 13.73 -17.71 10.21
C GLY A 50 13.80 -16.41 9.42
N GLU A 51 14.14 -16.52 8.14
CA GLU A 51 14.23 -15.38 7.22
C GLU A 51 12.87 -14.90 6.68
N LEU A 52 11.78 -15.62 6.98
CA LEU A 52 10.46 -15.31 6.47
C LEU A 52 9.62 -14.53 7.50
N ALA A 53 9.22 -13.32 7.14
CA ALA A 53 8.21 -12.56 7.88
C ALA A 53 6.88 -12.54 7.14
N ARG A 54 5.79 -12.68 7.90
CA ARG A 54 4.41 -12.44 7.46
C ARG A 54 3.83 -11.36 8.34
N HIS A 55 3.19 -10.37 7.74
CA HIS A 55 2.61 -9.24 8.45
C HIS A 55 1.21 -8.95 7.92
N VAL A 56 0.30 -8.64 8.82
CA VAL A 56 -0.99 -8.07 8.49
C VAL A 56 -1.27 -6.87 9.37
N CYS A 57 -1.85 -5.84 8.79
CA CYS A 57 -2.30 -4.65 9.49
C CYS A 57 -3.66 -4.21 8.96
N TYR A 58 -4.27 -3.27 9.67
CA TYR A 58 -5.35 -2.45 9.16
C TYR A 58 -4.77 -1.09 8.79
N PHE A 59 -5.18 -0.55 7.65
CA PHE A 59 -4.88 0.84 7.34
C PHE A 59 -6.15 1.69 7.32
N HIS A 60 -5.98 2.96 7.67
CA HIS A 60 -6.87 4.06 7.38
C HIS A 60 -6.10 5.10 6.58
N ALA A 61 -6.55 5.38 5.37
CA ALA A 61 -5.90 6.31 4.46
C ALA A 61 -6.80 7.54 4.21
N GLN A 62 -6.18 8.71 4.30
CA GLN A 62 -6.79 10.00 3.98
C GLN A 62 -6.03 10.60 2.81
N HIS A 63 -6.76 11.05 1.80
CA HIS A 63 -6.21 11.66 0.60
C HIS A 63 -6.90 13.00 0.36
N VAL A 64 -6.11 14.04 0.12
CA VAL A 64 -6.62 15.37 -0.23
C VAL A 64 -6.36 15.61 -1.72
N TRP A 65 -7.39 16.03 -2.44
CA TRP A 65 -7.30 16.52 -3.81
C TRP A 65 -8.13 17.80 -3.92
N ARG A 66 -7.45 18.93 -3.98
CA ARG A 66 -8.05 20.26 -3.93
C ARG A 66 -8.68 20.67 -5.27
N GLY A 67 -9.66 21.56 -5.19
CA GLY A 67 -10.32 22.15 -6.35
C GLY A 67 -11.42 21.29 -6.97
N LEU A 68 -11.84 20.22 -6.29
CA LEU A 68 -12.97 19.40 -6.73
C LEU A 68 -14.30 20.01 -6.24
N PRO A 69 -15.34 20.04 -7.10
CA PRO A 69 -16.61 20.71 -6.78
C PRO A 69 -17.38 20.05 -5.63
N ASP A 70 -17.18 18.75 -5.40
CA ASP A 70 -18.01 17.93 -4.50
C ASP A 70 -17.25 17.43 -3.26
N GLY A 71 -16.13 18.09 -2.94
CA GLY A 71 -15.31 17.77 -1.77
C GLY A 71 -13.92 17.25 -2.13
N GLU A 72 -12.99 17.50 -1.21
CA GLU A 72 -11.55 17.35 -1.45
C GLU A 72 -10.92 16.20 -0.67
N LEU A 73 -11.67 15.55 0.23
CA LEU A 73 -11.17 14.49 1.12
C LEU A 73 -11.73 13.12 0.73
N PHE A 74 -10.83 12.19 0.45
CA PHE A 74 -11.15 10.79 0.15
C PHE A 74 -10.62 9.89 1.27
N LEU A 75 -11.48 9.02 1.78
CA LEU A 75 -11.16 8.06 2.84
C LEU A 75 -11.15 6.64 2.29
N SER A 76 -10.17 5.84 2.71
CA SER A 76 -10.09 4.40 2.39
C SER A 76 -9.62 3.62 3.62
N GLY A 77 -10.04 2.36 3.74
CA GLY A 77 -9.56 1.48 4.81
C GLY A 77 -9.78 0.01 4.48
N THR A 78 -8.76 -0.80 4.76
CA THR A 78 -8.86 -2.26 4.64
C THR A 78 -7.81 -2.98 5.50
N ARG A 79 -7.98 -4.30 5.62
CA ARG A 79 -6.98 -5.23 6.19
C ARG A 79 -6.01 -5.64 5.07
N THR A 80 -4.71 -5.42 5.27
CA THR A 80 -3.70 -5.63 4.24
C THR A 80 -2.66 -6.66 4.68
N PRO A 81 -2.63 -7.86 4.05
CA PRO A 81 -1.59 -8.86 4.27
C PRO A 81 -0.33 -8.54 3.47
N SER A 82 0.83 -9.00 3.96
CA SER A 82 2.15 -8.85 3.34
C SER A 82 3.09 -9.96 3.81
N SER A 83 4.10 -10.29 3.00
CA SER A 83 5.17 -11.23 3.36
C SER A 83 6.49 -10.79 2.75
N SER A 84 7.60 -11.08 3.43
CA SER A 84 8.96 -10.79 2.98
C SER A 84 9.92 -11.89 3.41
N VAL A 85 10.90 -12.18 2.57
CA VAL A 85 12.14 -12.89 2.91
C VAL A 85 13.21 -11.84 3.23
N ASP A 86 14.15 -12.17 4.11
CA ASP A 86 15.22 -11.28 4.64
C ASP A 86 14.72 -10.25 5.66
N ALA A 87 14.02 -10.72 6.70
CA ALA A 87 13.51 -9.89 7.79
C ALA A 87 14.61 -9.49 8.80
N TRP A 88 15.57 -8.67 8.39
CA TRP A 88 16.58 -8.08 9.29
C TRP A 88 16.75 -6.58 9.06
#